data_AF-A0A1M6JC57-F1
#
_entry.id   AF-A0A1M6JC57-F1
#
_cell.length_a   1.000
_cell.length_b   1.000
_cell.length_c   1.000
_cell.angle_alpha   90.00
_cell.angle_beta   90.00
_cell.angle_gamma   90.00
#
_symmetry.space_group_name_H-M   'P 1'
#
loop_
_entity.id
_entity.type
_entity.pdbx_description
1 polymer ?
#
loop_
_entity_poly.entity_id
_entity_poly.type
_entity_poly.pdbx_seq_one_letter_code
_entity_poly.pdbx_strand_id
1 'polypeptide(L)'
;MAGYLLSLFHHIKDSMRKLSFLFIILFSFAAIKVSAQTDLPTSKPLKIDKVNPINSSGTPNKGSVLNMPNLIKEQPSVDMTAPNPVKMLRDEELVQAGTGMKIDPRIGPGERLGGSGQYFADQYLGDVKSSGKFIGIVCRDHEYVDGDRVKIYMNDMVVEQNLLLTGAFKGINVDLQDGFNRLDFEALNHGSSAPNTAQVDVYNDKGELIYSNKWLLSAGSKATLIVTKESM
;
A
#
# COMPACT_ATOMS: atom_id res chain seq x y z
N MET A 1 63.03 37.05 -5.67
CA MET A 1 62.47 36.37 -4.48
C MET A 1 60.99 36.02 -4.60
N ALA A 2 60.12 36.87 -5.18
CA ALA A 2 58.66 36.60 -5.24
C ALA A 2 58.21 35.49 -6.21
N GLY A 3 58.90 35.28 -7.34
CA GLY A 3 58.50 34.26 -8.34
C GLY A 3 58.71 32.81 -7.89
N TYR A 4 59.75 32.55 -7.07
CA TYR A 4 60.03 31.20 -6.55
C TYR A 4 58.98 30.76 -5.51
N LEU A 5 58.50 31.68 -4.68
CA LEU A 5 57.44 31.39 -3.70
C LEU A 5 56.10 31.06 -4.37
N LEU A 6 55.77 31.74 -5.46
CA LEU A 6 54.52 31.48 -6.19
C LEU A 6 54.55 30.14 -6.94
N SER A 7 55.71 29.80 -7.52
CA SER A 7 55.95 28.49 -8.16
C SER A 7 55.90 27.35 -7.14
N LEU A 8 56.49 27.54 -5.95
CA LEU A 8 56.45 26.55 -4.88
C LEU A 8 55.01 26.30 -4.40
N PHE A 9 54.21 27.37 -4.24
CA PHE A 9 52.82 27.27 -3.81
C PHE A 9 51.93 26.52 -4.83
N HIS A 10 52.13 26.77 -6.13
CA HIS A 10 51.41 26.04 -7.18
C HIS A 10 51.83 24.57 -7.21
N HIS A 11 53.13 24.28 -7.03
CA HIS A 11 53.62 22.91 -7.02
C HIS A 11 53.12 22.12 -5.80
N ILE A 12 53.06 22.75 -4.62
CA ILE A 12 52.49 22.16 -3.41
C ILE A 12 50.98 21.91 -3.57
N LYS A 13 50.24 22.85 -4.17
CA LYS A 13 48.79 22.72 -4.41
C LYS A 13 48.48 21.59 -5.39
N ASP A 14 49.24 21.45 -6.47
CA ASP A 14 49.09 20.34 -7.42
C ASP A 14 49.49 19.00 -6.81
N SER A 15 50.52 18.96 -5.95
CA SER A 15 50.90 17.75 -5.21
C SER A 15 49.81 17.32 -4.23
N MET A 16 49.21 18.26 -3.50
CA MET A 16 48.09 17.98 -2.60
C MET A 16 46.82 17.53 -3.34
N ARG A 17 46.54 18.08 -4.52
CA ARG A 17 45.41 17.63 -5.35
C ARG A 17 45.62 16.20 -5.84
N LYS A 18 46.83 15.85 -6.29
CA LYS A 18 47.18 14.48 -6.70
C LYS A 18 47.12 13.49 -5.53
N LEU A 19 47.54 13.90 -4.33
CA LEU A 19 47.46 13.07 -3.12
C LEU A 19 46.00 12.82 -2.69
N SER A 20 45.13 13.84 -2.80
CA SER A 20 43.69 13.69 -2.55
C SER A 20 43.02 12.75 -3.56
N PHE A 21 43.36 12.85 -4.84
CA PHE A 21 42.87 11.90 -5.86
C PHE A 21 43.34 10.46 -5.61
N LEU A 22 44.59 10.27 -5.16
CA LEU A 22 45.10 8.94 -4.80
C LEU A 22 44.33 8.34 -3.62
N PHE A 23 43.95 9.16 -2.64
CA PHE A 23 43.16 8.74 -1.48
C PHE A 23 41.73 8.32 -1.87
N ILE A 24 41.10 9.02 -2.82
CA ILE A 24 39.76 8.69 -3.32
C ILE A 24 39.77 7.37 -4.14
N ILE A 25 40.83 7.12 -4.90
CA ILE A 25 41.00 5.85 -5.64
C ILE A 25 41.28 4.69 -4.68
N LEU A 26 42.03 4.91 -3.59
CA LEU A 26 42.28 3.89 -2.58
C LEU A 26 41.01 3.54 -1.77
N PHE A 27 40.16 4.54 -1.49
CA PHE A 27 38.91 4.34 -0.75
C PHE A 27 37.81 3.66 -1.58
N SER A 28 37.81 3.82 -2.90
CA SER A 28 36.86 3.15 -3.80
C SER A 28 37.15 1.66 -4.01
N PHE A 29 38.39 1.21 -3.87
CA PHE A 29 38.74 -0.21 -3.92
C PHE A 29 38.42 -0.98 -2.62
N ALA A 30 38.28 -0.29 -1.48
CA ALA A 30 37.94 -0.91 -0.20
C ALA A 30 36.43 -1.23 -0.04
N ALA A 31 35.56 -0.75 -0.94
CA ALA A 31 34.11 -0.88 -0.82
C ALA A 31 33.51 -2.18 -1.41
N ILE A 32 34.32 -3.09 -1.99
CA ILE A 32 33.81 -4.26 -2.77
C ILE A 32 33.79 -5.57 -1.94
N LYS A 33 33.73 -5.51 -0.61
CA LYS A 33 33.54 -6.71 0.23
C LYS A 33 32.38 -6.53 1.20
N VAL A 34 31.18 -6.36 0.67
CA VAL A 34 29.93 -6.60 1.42
C VAL A 34 29.53 -8.06 1.17
N SER A 35 29.95 -8.95 2.06
CA SER A 35 29.39 -10.31 2.11
C SER A 35 28.01 -10.21 2.75
N ALA A 36 26.95 -10.28 1.95
CA ALA A 36 25.59 -10.43 2.46
C ALA A 36 25.42 -11.86 3.00
N GLN A 37 25.31 -12.02 4.31
CA GLN A 37 24.91 -13.26 4.94
C GLN A 37 23.40 -13.45 4.71
N THR A 38 23.04 -14.43 3.88
CA THR A 38 21.65 -14.87 3.74
C THR A 38 21.37 -15.94 4.79
N ASP A 39 20.81 -15.54 5.93
CA ASP A 39 20.26 -16.47 6.94
C ASP A 39 18.94 -17.07 6.44
N LEU A 40 18.98 -17.84 5.35
CA LEU A 40 17.88 -18.76 5.03
C LEU A 40 18.17 -20.10 5.71
N PRO A 41 17.35 -20.51 6.70
CA PRO A 41 17.49 -21.85 7.26
C PRO A 41 17.18 -22.87 6.16
N THR A 42 18.20 -23.60 5.72
CA THR A 42 18.01 -24.78 4.87
C THR A 42 17.19 -25.79 5.67
N SER A 43 16.00 -26.13 5.20
CA SER A 43 15.14 -27.10 5.87
C SER A 43 15.84 -28.47 5.87
N LYS A 44 16.31 -28.90 7.04
CA LYS A 44 16.70 -30.30 7.24
C LYS A 44 15.42 -31.11 7.37
N PRO A 45 15.13 -32.06 6.45
CA PRO A 45 13.98 -32.93 6.62
C PRO A 45 14.18 -33.79 7.87
N LEU A 46 13.18 -33.80 8.75
CA LEU A 46 13.13 -34.67 9.92
C LEU A 46 13.06 -36.13 9.45
N LYS A 47 14.08 -36.92 9.78
CA LYS A 47 14.00 -38.39 9.68
C LYS A 47 13.16 -38.89 10.85
N ILE A 48 11.94 -39.30 10.57
CA ILE A 48 11.11 -40.04 11.53
C ILE A 48 11.51 -41.51 11.41
N ASP A 49 12.35 -41.97 12.33
CA ASP A 49 12.58 -43.41 12.48
C ASP A 49 11.29 -44.06 13.00
N LYS A 50 10.95 -45.22 12.42
CA LYS A 50 9.73 -45.96 12.76
C LYS A 50 9.86 -46.46 14.20
N VAL A 51 9.19 -45.78 15.13
CA VAL A 51 9.09 -46.22 16.52
C VAL A 51 8.43 -47.60 16.54
N ASN A 52 9.10 -48.58 17.13
CA ASN A 52 8.49 -49.87 17.41
C ASN A 52 7.26 -49.64 18.28
N PRO A 53 6.07 -50.18 17.92
CA PRO A 53 4.89 -50.00 18.72
C PRO A 53 5.17 -50.53 20.12
N ILE A 54 5.01 -49.67 21.12
CA ILE A 54 5.06 -50.07 22.52
C ILE A 54 3.86 -50.99 22.72
N ASN A 55 4.12 -52.28 22.94
CA ASN A 55 3.10 -53.22 23.38
C ASN A 55 2.69 -52.81 24.80
N SER A 56 1.69 -51.94 24.92
CA SER A 56 1.06 -51.61 26.19
C SER A 56 0.22 -52.79 26.67
N SER A 57 0.86 -53.81 27.23
CA SER A 57 0.20 -54.85 28.01
C SER A 57 -0.10 -54.34 29.42
N GLY A 58 -0.83 -53.24 29.51
CA GLY A 58 -1.31 -52.65 30.76
C GLY A 58 -2.74 -52.16 30.54
N THR A 59 -3.66 -52.65 31.34
CA THR A 59 -5.05 -52.19 31.34
C THR A 59 -5.09 -50.67 31.54
N PRO A 60 -5.77 -49.91 30.66
CA PRO A 60 -5.77 -48.46 30.77
C PRO A 60 -6.64 -48.09 31.98
N ASN A 61 -6.02 -47.59 33.05
CA ASN A 61 -6.78 -46.96 34.12
C ASN A 61 -7.42 -45.69 33.55
N LYS A 62 -8.71 -45.80 33.19
CA LYS A 62 -9.54 -44.66 32.79
C LYS A 62 -9.90 -43.86 34.03
N GLY A 63 -8.96 -43.04 34.49
CA GLY A 63 -9.20 -42.10 35.58
C GLY A 63 -8.30 -40.89 35.44
N SER A 64 -8.90 -39.70 35.37
CA SER A 64 -8.19 -38.45 35.65
C SER A 64 -7.68 -38.51 37.09
N VAL A 65 -6.50 -37.95 37.36
CA VAL A 65 -5.92 -37.82 38.72
C VAL A 65 -6.84 -36.99 39.65
N LEU A 66 -7.85 -36.33 39.08
CA LEU A 66 -8.93 -35.69 39.81
C LEU A 66 -10.17 -36.60 39.78
N ASN A 67 -10.69 -36.91 40.98
CA ASN A 67 -11.87 -37.75 41.25
C ASN A 67 -13.17 -37.06 40.79
N MET A 68 -13.27 -36.80 39.48
CA MET A 68 -14.43 -36.18 38.87
C MET A 68 -15.34 -37.31 38.35
N PRO A 69 -16.61 -37.39 38.81
CA PRO A 69 -17.50 -38.45 38.39
C PRO A 69 -17.76 -38.34 36.88
N ASN A 70 -17.63 -39.47 36.19
CA ASN A 70 -17.81 -39.55 34.74
C ASN A 70 -19.29 -39.27 34.40
N LEU A 71 -19.59 -38.06 33.90
CA LEU A 71 -20.97 -37.61 33.62
C LEU A 71 -21.56 -38.21 32.34
N ILE A 72 -20.77 -38.95 31.56
CA ILE A 72 -21.18 -39.56 30.30
C ILE A 72 -21.35 -41.07 30.54
N LYS A 73 -22.61 -41.52 30.70
CA LYS A 73 -22.95 -42.91 31.00
C LYS A 73 -22.81 -43.86 29.81
N GLU A 74 -22.90 -43.38 28.58
CA GLU A 74 -22.77 -44.20 27.37
C GLU A 74 -21.84 -43.53 26.37
N GLN A 75 -20.82 -44.27 25.93
CA GLN A 75 -20.01 -43.87 24.79
C GLN A 75 -20.77 -44.23 23.51
N PRO A 76 -20.96 -43.29 22.57
CA PRO A 76 -21.67 -43.60 21.33
C PRO A 76 -20.92 -44.69 20.56
N SER A 77 -21.61 -45.80 20.25
CA SER A 77 -21.10 -46.86 19.39
C SER A 77 -21.16 -46.39 17.95
N VAL A 78 -20.02 -45.94 17.41
CA VAL A 78 -19.91 -45.58 16.00
C VAL A 78 -19.58 -46.85 15.21
N ASP A 79 -20.54 -47.33 14.42
CA ASP A 79 -20.31 -48.42 13.49
C ASP A 79 -19.46 -47.92 12.31
N MET A 80 -18.17 -48.29 12.32
CA MET A 80 -17.21 -47.91 11.27
C MET A 80 -17.28 -48.80 10.03
N THR A 81 -18.15 -49.82 10.02
CA THR A 81 -18.36 -50.70 8.86
C THR A 81 -19.50 -50.24 7.97
N ALA A 82 -20.37 -49.35 8.45
CA ALA A 82 -21.41 -48.74 7.64
C ALA A 82 -20.83 -47.71 6.66
N PRO A 83 -21.11 -47.80 5.35
CA PRO A 83 -20.67 -46.80 4.39
C PRO A 83 -21.33 -45.45 4.70
N ASN A 84 -20.50 -44.40 4.81
CA ASN A 84 -20.97 -43.06 5.14
C ASN A 84 -21.93 -42.56 4.05
N PRO A 85 -23.19 -42.20 4.36
CA PRO A 85 -24.16 -41.72 3.37
C PRO A 85 -23.79 -40.33 2.83
N VAL A 86 -22.92 -39.59 3.51
CA VAL A 86 -22.52 -38.23 3.12
C VAL A 86 -21.37 -38.30 2.11
N LYS A 87 -21.71 -38.07 0.83
CA LYS A 87 -20.75 -37.98 -0.27
C LYS A 87 -20.08 -36.60 -0.25
N MET A 88 -18.81 -36.55 0.15
CA MET A 88 -18.02 -35.30 0.24
C MET A 88 -17.48 -34.82 -1.11
N LEU A 89 -17.59 -35.64 -2.16
CA LEU A 89 -17.14 -35.34 -3.52
C LEU A 89 -18.36 -35.22 -4.43
N ARG A 90 -18.34 -34.24 -5.34
CA ARG A 90 -19.37 -34.08 -6.36
C ARG A 90 -19.26 -35.19 -7.41
N ASP A 91 -20.41 -35.58 -7.96
CA ASP A 91 -20.53 -36.63 -9.00
C ASP A 91 -20.31 -36.11 -10.42
N GLU A 92 -19.93 -34.84 -10.56
CA GLU A 92 -19.68 -34.21 -11.84
C GLU A 92 -18.26 -34.50 -12.33
N GLU A 93 -18.13 -34.81 -13.62
CA GLU A 93 -16.86 -35.01 -14.28
C GLU A 93 -16.10 -33.68 -14.39
N LEU A 94 -14.81 -33.69 -14.04
CA LEU A 94 -13.98 -32.48 -14.12
C LEU A 94 -13.83 -32.08 -15.59
N VAL A 95 -14.55 -31.04 -16.01
CA VAL A 95 -14.38 -30.46 -17.34
C VAL A 95 -13.07 -29.68 -17.41
N GLN A 96 -12.38 -29.76 -18.55
CA GLN A 96 -11.18 -28.96 -18.78
C GLN A 96 -11.51 -27.46 -18.72
N ALA A 97 -10.61 -26.68 -18.13
CA ALA A 97 -10.72 -25.23 -18.10
C ALA A 97 -10.92 -24.67 -19.53
N GLY A 98 -11.96 -23.87 -19.73
CA GLY A 98 -12.33 -23.31 -21.03
C GLY A 98 -13.48 -24.02 -21.75
N THR A 99 -13.98 -25.14 -21.23
CA THR A 99 -15.18 -25.80 -21.77
C THR A 99 -16.38 -24.84 -21.73
N GLY A 100 -16.94 -24.51 -22.90
CA GLY A 100 -18.08 -23.59 -23.03
C GLY A 100 -17.73 -22.09 -23.06
N MET A 101 -16.44 -21.73 -23.05
CA MET A 101 -16.01 -20.34 -23.13
C MET A 101 -16.23 -19.77 -24.54
N LYS A 102 -17.09 -18.76 -24.66
CA LYS A 102 -17.24 -17.96 -25.89
C LYS A 102 -16.34 -16.74 -25.79
N ILE A 103 -15.23 -16.73 -26.51
CA ILE A 103 -14.33 -15.57 -26.59
C ILE A 103 -14.87 -14.61 -27.65
N ASP A 104 -15.16 -13.36 -27.28
CA ASP A 104 -15.43 -12.29 -28.23
C ASP A 104 -14.10 -11.77 -28.80
N PRO A 105 -13.83 -11.91 -30.12
CA PRO A 105 -12.57 -11.48 -30.74
C PRO A 105 -12.36 -9.96 -30.74
N ARG A 106 -13.40 -9.16 -30.46
CA ARG A 106 -13.30 -7.68 -30.39
C ARG A 106 -12.70 -7.19 -29.07
N ILE A 107 -12.63 -8.05 -28.07
CA ILE A 107 -11.95 -7.76 -26.81
C ILE A 107 -10.48 -8.14 -27.00
N GLY A 108 -9.64 -7.15 -27.32
CA GLY A 108 -8.18 -7.33 -27.26
C GLY A 108 -7.73 -7.74 -25.85
N PRO A 109 -6.50 -8.25 -25.67
CA PRO A 109 -5.99 -8.56 -24.34
C PRO A 109 -6.02 -7.27 -23.50
N GLY A 110 -7.02 -7.17 -22.62
CA GLY A 110 -7.15 -6.04 -21.69
C GLY A 110 -5.83 -5.92 -20.95
N GLU A 111 -5.24 -4.73 -20.95
CA GLU A 111 -4.02 -4.45 -20.22
C GLU A 111 -4.17 -5.02 -18.81
N ARG A 112 -3.31 -5.99 -18.47
CA ARG A 112 -3.20 -6.51 -17.12
C ARG A 112 -2.45 -5.45 -16.29
N LEU A 113 -3.08 -4.30 -16.10
CA LEU A 113 -2.75 -3.37 -15.02
C LEU A 113 -3.05 -4.14 -13.73
N GLY A 114 -2.05 -4.43 -12.91
CA GLY A 114 -2.25 -5.20 -11.67
C GLY A 114 -3.43 -4.65 -10.88
N GLY A 115 -4.58 -5.33 -10.91
CA GLY A 115 -5.80 -4.82 -10.29
C GLY A 115 -7.18 -5.38 -10.72
N SER A 116 -7.49 -5.84 -11.93
CA SER A 116 -7.43 -5.16 -13.24
C SER A 116 -8.87 -4.91 -13.75
N GLY A 117 -9.31 -3.65 -13.95
CA GLY A 117 -10.35 -3.36 -14.95
C GLY A 117 -11.28 -2.15 -14.74
N GLN A 118 -11.58 -1.76 -13.49
CA GLN A 118 -12.48 -0.62 -13.26
C GLN A 118 -11.71 0.69 -13.32
N TYR A 119 -11.99 1.46 -14.38
CA TYR A 119 -11.59 2.87 -14.47
C TYR A 119 -12.54 3.71 -13.62
N PHE A 120 -11.99 4.40 -12.63
CA PHE A 120 -12.73 5.36 -11.80
C PHE A 120 -12.58 6.74 -12.44
N ALA A 121 -13.65 7.18 -13.09
CA ALA A 121 -13.72 8.45 -13.80
C ALA A 121 -13.74 9.66 -12.86
N ASP A 122 -13.88 10.84 -13.45
CA ASP A 122 -14.01 12.09 -12.70
C ASP A 122 -15.21 12.04 -11.74
N GLN A 123 -15.02 12.60 -10.54
CA GLN A 123 -16.02 12.58 -9.47
C GLN A 123 -16.42 14.00 -9.09
N TYR A 124 -17.72 14.27 -9.04
CA TYR A 124 -18.23 15.50 -8.43
C TYR A 124 -18.40 15.30 -6.93
N LEU A 125 -17.67 16.07 -6.13
CA LEU A 125 -17.71 16.01 -4.67
C LEU A 125 -18.89 16.80 -4.11
N GLY A 126 -19.34 17.85 -4.80
CA GLY A 126 -20.49 18.66 -4.41
C GLY A 126 -20.19 20.15 -4.31
N ASP A 127 -21.06 20.83 -3.58
CA ASP A 127 -21.05 22.28 -3.39
C ASP A 127 -20.98 22.61 -1.90
N VAL A 128 -20.13 23.58 -1.55
CA VAL A 128 -20.05 24.13 -0.19
C VAL A 128 -20.07 25.65 -0.23
N LYS A 129 -20.65 26.26 0.80
CA LYS A 129 -20.69 27.71 0.96
C LYS A 129 -19.73 28.14 2.06
N SER A 130 -19.04 29.25 1.84
CA SER A 130 -18.17 29.87 2.83
C SER A 130 -18.29 31.39 2.74
N SER A 131 -18.24 32.09 3.87
CA SER A 131 -18.14 33.56 3.91
C SER A 131 -16.73 34.05 4.24
N GLY A 132 -15.80 33.11 4.44
CA GLY A 132 -14.41 33.41 4.80
C GLY A 132 -13.60 33.95 3.62
N LYS A 133 -12.48 34.62 3.94
CA LYS A 133 -11.52 35.10 2.92
C LYS A 133 -10.74 33.97 2.25
N PHE A 134 -10.47 32.92 3.01
CA PHE A 134 -9.73 31.74 2.57
C PHE A 134 -10.37 30.50 3.18
N ILE A 135 -10.00 29.35 2.63
CA ILE A 135 -10.34 28.03 3.19
C ILE A 135 -9.07 27.21 3.37
N GLY A 136 -9.06 26.35 4.38
CA GLY A 136 -8.03 25.35 4.57
C GLY A 136 -8.48 24.03 3.97
N ILE A 137 -7.75 23.51 2.99
CA ILE A 137 -8.05 22.23 2.35
C ILE A 137 -6.99 21.25 2.81
N VAL A 138 -7.40 20.17 3.47
CA VAL A 138 -6.48 19.10 3.88
C VAL A 138 -6.92 17.78 3.27
N CYS A 139 -5.95 17.00 2.84
CA CYS A 139 -6.15 15.68 2.25
C CYS A 139 -5.30 14.65 3.00
N ARG A 140 -5.79 13.42 3.07
CA ARG A 140 -5.02 12.27 3.55
C ARG A 140 -5.37 11.03 2.75
N ASP A 141 -4.49 10.04 2.86
CA ASP A 141 -4.80 8.69 2.44
C ASP A 141 -5.92 8.12 3.31
N HIS A 142 -6.93 7.52 2.68
CA HIS A 142 -8.08 6.95 3.38
C HIS A 142 -7.98 5.44 3.60
N GLU A 143 -7.12 4.73 2.86
CA GLU A 143 -7.06 3.27 2.86
C GLU A 143 -5.68 2.76 3.27
N TYR A 144 -4.68 2.88 2.39
CA TYR A 144 -3.35 2.35 2.61
C TYR A 144 -2.28 3.24 1.98
N VAL A 145 -1.36 3.71 2.80
CA VAL A 145 -0.28 4.62 2.37
C VAL A 145 0.74 3.89 1.52
N ASP A 146 0.57 3.94 0.20
CA ASP A 146 1.42 3.22 -0.77
C ASP A 146 2.00 4.12 -1.88
N GLY A 147 1.95 5.44 -1.67
CA GLY A 147 2.57 6.41 -2.56
C GLY A 147 1.62 7.17 -3.46
N ASP A 148 0.34 7.21 -3.10
CA ASP A 148 -0.69 8.03 -3.72
C ASP A 148 -0.33 9.52 -3.76
N ARG A 149 -0.49 10.15 -4.93
CA ARG A 149 -0.13 11.55 -5.19
C ARG A 149 -1.24 12.27 -5.94
N VAL A 150 -1.51 13.49 -5.50
CA VAL A 150 -2.57 14.33 -6.03
C VAL A 150 -2.03 15.72 -6.37
N LYS A 151 -2.55 16.31 -7.44
CA LYS A 151 -2.32 17.71 -7.81
C LYS A 151 -3.60 18.50 -7.61
N ILE A 152 -3.49 19.68 -7.00
CA ILE A 152 -4.64 20.51 -6.64
C ILE A 152 -4.65 21.76 -7.52
N TYR A 153 -5.82 22.06 -8.08
CA TYR A 153 -6.08 23.26 -8.85
C TYR A 153 -7.14 24.12 -8.16
N MET A 154 -7.00 25.43 -8.26
CA MET A 154 -8.01 26.42 -7.91
C MET A 154 -8.29 27.28 -9.14
N ASN A 155 -9.54 27.28 -9.62
CA ASN A 155 -9.96 28.02 -10.82
C ASN A 155 -8.98 27.77 -12.00
N ASP A 156 -8.69 26.48 -12.27
CA ASP A 156 -7.77 26.00 -13.30
C ASP A 156 -6.28 26.39 -13.12
N MET A 157 -5.92 27.06 -12.02
CA MET A 157 -4.53 27.36 -11.66
C MET A 157 -3.99 26.32 -10.66
N VAL A 158 -2.77 25.83 -10.89
CA VAL A 158 -2.13 24.86 -9.98
C VAL A 158 -1.75 25.57 -8.67
N VAL A 159 -2.33 25.10 -7.56
CA VAL A 159 -1.99 25.58 -6.20
C VAL A 159 -1.07 24.61 -5.48
N GLU A 160 -1.15 23.31 -5.77
CA GLU A 160 -0.23 22.30 -5.27
C GLU A 160 0.09 21.32 -6.40
N GLN A 161 1.38 21.16 -6.72
CA GLN A 161 1.81 20.41 -7.89
C GLN A 161 1.87 18.90 -7.62
N ASN A 162 2.23 18.49 -6.40
CA ASN A 162 2.49 17.09 -6.07
C ASN A 162 2.34 16.85 -4.56
N LEU A 163 1.10 16.71 -4.10
CA LEU A 163 0.80 16.34 -2.74
C LEU A 163 0.88 14.82 -2.56
N LEU A 164 1.85 14.36 -1.79
CA LEU A 164 1.93 12.96 -1.35
C LEU A 164 0.89 12.71 -0.25
N LEU A 165 -0.06 11.82 -0.52
CA LEU A 165 -1.02 11.36 0.46
C LEU A 165 -0.33 10.44 1.47
N THR A 166 -0.58 10.73 2.74
CA THR A 166 -0.08 9.96 3.88
C THR A 166 -1.24 9.71 4.83
N GLY A 167 -1.06 8.86 5.85
CA GLY A 167 -2.13 8.61 6.83
C GLY A 167 -2.50 9.84 7.67
N ALA A 168 -1.62 10.83 7.75
CA ALA A 168 -1.89 12.13 8.35
C ALA A 168 -2.39 13.15 7.32
N PHE A 169 -3.26 14.04 7.76
CA PHE A 169 -3.76 15.17 6.95
C PHE A 169 -2.63 16.14 6.60
N LYS A 170 -2.54 16.47 5.31
CA LYS A 170 -1.68 17.49 4.76
C LYS A 170 -2.50 18.38 3.85
N GLY A 171 -2.23 19.67 3.88
CA GLY A 171 -3.09 20.60 3.17
C GLY A 171 -2.45 21.94 2.91
N ILE A 172 -3.23 22.76 2.21
CA ILE A 172 -2.90 24.10 1.80
C ILE A 172 -4.06 25.03 2.15
N ASN A 173 -3.74 26.31 2.36
CA ASN A 173 -4.76 27.34 2.45
C ASN A 173 -4.88 28.01 1.08
N VAL A 174 -6.11 28.28 0.66
CA VAL A 174 -6.38 28.93 -0.63
C VAL A 174 -7.34 30.08 -0.42
N ASP A 175 -6.98 31.25 -0.98
CA ASP A 175 -7.82 32.44 -0.95
C ASP A 175 -9.02 32.28 -1.89
N LEU A 176 -10.21 32.64 -1.41
CA LEU A 176 -11.44 32.57 -2.18
C LEU A 176 -11.71 33.89 -2.90
N GLN A 177 -11.97 33.79 -4.20
CA GLN A 177 -12.52 34.87 -5.02
C GLN A 177 -14.03 34.99 -4.76
N ASP A 178 -14.60 36.16 -5.02
CA ASP A 178 -16.03 36.38 -4.83
C ASP A 178 -16.84 35.57 -5.85
N GLY A 179 -17.91 34.90 -5.39
CA GLY A 179 -18.70 33.98 -6.20
C GLY A 179 -18.18 32.55 -6.19
N PHE A 180 -18.16 31.88 -7.34
CA PHE A 180 -17.82 30.45 -7.45
C PHE A 180 -16.31 30.22 -7.56
N ASN A 181 -15.79 29.33 -6.73
CA ASN A 181 -14.40 28.87 -6.77
C ASN A 181 -14.39 27.36 -7.02
N ARG A 182 -13.75 26.94 -8.11
CA ARG A 182 -13.65 25.53 -8.50
C ARG A 182 -12.34 24.94 -8.01
N LEU A 183 -12.43 23.90 -7.18
CA LEU A 183 -11.30 23.10 -6.74
C LEU A 183 -11.30 21.77 -7.47
N ASP A 184 -10.19 21.44 -8.13
CA ASP A 184 -9.99 20.12 -8.75
C ASP A 184 -8.81 19.39 -8.12
N PHE A 185 -9.03 18.13 -7.77
CA PHE A 185 -8.03 17.21 -7.24
C PHE A 185 -7.75 16.15 -8.32
N GLU A 186 -6.61 16.24 -9.00
CA GLU A 186 -6.19 15.29 -10.03
C GLU A 186 -5.31 14.20 -9.43
N ALA A 187 -5.71 12.94 -9.57
CA ALA A 187 -4.89 11.81 -9.19
C ALA A 187 -3.70 11.67 -10.17
N LEU A 188 -2.49 11.92 -9.70
CA LEU A 188 -1.28 11.79 -10.52
C LEU A 188 -0.86 10.34 -10.72
N ASN A 189 -1.19 9.49 -9.75
CA ASN A 189 -0.97 8.06 -9.76
C ASN A 189 -2.04 7.38 -8.88
N HIS A 190 -1.86 6.08 -8.64
CA HIS A 190 -2.66 5.28 -7.73
C HIS A 190 -1.76 4.46 -6.78
N GLY A 191 -0.62 5.04 -6.40
CA GLY A 191 0.35 4.37 -5.54
C GLY A 191 0.80 3.01 -6.08
N SER A 192 0.87 2.02 -5.20
CA SER A 192 1.18 0.63 -5.54
C SER A 192 -0.08 -0.19 -5.86
N SER A 193 -1.26 0.30 -5.46
CA SER A 193 -2.54 -0.40 -5.51
C SER A 193 -3.62 0.54 -6.04
N ALA A 194 -4.17 0.24 -7.22
CA ALA A 194 -5.30 1.01 -7.73
C ALA A 194 -6.59 0.78 -6.92
N PRO A 195 -7.47 1.78 -6.75
CA PRO A 195 -7.37 3.18 -7.23
C PRO A 195 -6.66 4.12 -6.25
N ASN A 196 -6.47 5.40 -6.63
CA ASN A 196 -6.06 6.44 -5.70
C ASN A 196 -7.18 6.69 -4.68
N THR A 197 -6.87 6.58 -3.39
CA THR A 197 -7.87 6.76 -2.32
C THR A 197 -7.49 7.91 -1.41
N ALA A 198 -8.41 8.88 -1.30
CA ALA A 198 -8.21 9.97 -0.36
C ALA A 198 -9.48 10.38 0.35
N GLN A 199 -9.25 11.05 1.47
CA GLN A 199 -10.22 11.86 2.16
C GLN A 199 -9.79 13.32 2.06
N VAL A 200 -10.74 14.20 1.73
CA VAL A 200 -10.59 15.66 1.78
C VAL A 200 -11.48 16.24 2.84
N ASP A 201 -10.92 17.12 3.66
CA ASP A 201 -11.62 17.92 4.64
C ASP A 201 -11.34 19.40 4.33
N VAL A 202 -12.38 20.23 4.38
CA VAL A 202 -12.29 21.67 4.13
C VAL A 202 -12.75 22.42 5.37
N TYR A 203 -11.91 23.36 5.79
CA TYR A 203 -12.11 24.20 6.96
C TYR A 203 -12.33 25.65 6.54
N ASN A 204 -13.21 26.36 7.24
CA ASN A 204 -13.39 27.80 7.06
C ASN A 204 -12.24 28.59 7.70
N ASP A 205 -12.28 29.92 7.55
CA ASP A 205 -11.30 30.87 8.11
C ASP A 205 -11.27 30.90 9.64
N LYS A 206 -12.29 30.35 10.31
CA LYS A 206 -12.36 30.16 11.77
C LYS A 206 -11.80 28.80 12.22
N GLY A 207 -11.40 27.94 11.28
CA GLY A 207 -10.92 26.59 11.57
C GLY A 207 -12.02 25.56 11.84
N GLU A 208 -13.27 25.86 11.49
CA GLU A 208 -14.39 24.93 11.61
C GLU A 208 -14.50 24.06 10.36
N LEU A 209 -14.73 22.76 10.53
CA LEU A 209 -14.95 21.83 9.41
C LEU A 209 -16.28 22.14 8.74
N ILE A 210 -16.24 22.53 7.46
CA ILE A 210 -17.44 22.85 6.66
C ILE A 210 -17.78 21.77 5.65
N TYR A 211 -16.82 20.91 5.29
CA TYR A 211 -17.01 19.86 4.31
C TYR A 211 -16.03 18.72 4.54
N SER A 212 -16.48 17.48 4.35
CA SER A 212 -15.64 16.28 4.37
C SER A 212 -16.20 15.25 3.39
N ASN A 213 -15.33 14.72 2.52
CA ASN A 213 -15.71 13.66 1.59
C ASN A 213 -14.49 12.80 1.23
N LYS A 214 -14.74 11.72 0.51
CA LYS A 214 -13.75 10.77 0.03
C LYS A 214 -13.89 10.61 -1.47
N TRP A 215 -12.79 10.27 -2.13
CA TRP A 215 -12.81 9.90 -3.54
C TRP A 215 -12.07 8.59 -3.78
N LEU A 216 -12.45 7.94 -4.86
CA LEU A 216 -11.70 6.86 -5.49
C LEU A 216 -11.49 7.28 -6.94
N LEU A 217 -10.23 7.50 -7.33
CA LEU A 217 -9.89 8.02 -8.66
C LEU A 217 -8.87 7.12 -9.35
N SER A 218 -9.04 6.92 -10.65
CA SER A 218 -7.95 6.40 -11.48
C SER A 218 -6.94 7.50 -11.78
N ALA A 219 -5.69 7.12 -12.05
CA ALA A 219 -4.67 8.08 -12.45
C ALA A 219 -5.14 8.88 -13.69
N GLY A 220 -5.06 10.20 -13.61
CA GLY A 220 -5.57 11.15 -14.60
C GLY A 220 -6.98 11.67 -14.34
N SER A 221 -7.79 10.97 -13.54
CA SER A 221 -9.14 11.43 -13.18
C SER A 221 -9.10 12.55 -12.14
N LYS A 222 -10.16 13.37 -12.11
CA LYS A 222 -10.30 14.53 -11.24
C LYS A 222 -11.51 14.43 -10.32
N ALA A 223 -11.34 14.78 -9.05
CA ALA A 223 -12.45 15.10 -8.17
C ALA A 223 -12.67 16.62 -8.10
N THR A 224 -13.89 17.09 -8.37
CA THR A 224 -14.24 18.53 -8.38
C THR A 224 -15.11 18.89 -7.19
N LEU A 225 -14.74 19.93 -6.46
CA LEU A 225 -15.52 20.57 -5.39
C LEU A 225 -15.75 22.05 -5.75
N ILE A 226 -16.98 22.53 -5.64
CA ILE A 226 -17.28 23.96 -5.84
C ILE A 226 -17.49 24.63 -4.49
N VAL A 227 -16.76 25.73 -4.28
CA VAL A 227 -16.85 26.56 -3.09
C VAL A 227 -17.44 27.91 -3.48
N THR A 228 -18.64 28.19 -3.02
CA THR A 228 -19.28 29.49 -3.24
C THR A 228 -18.93 30.43 -2.09
N LYS A 229 -18.22 31.51 -2.40
CA LYS A 229 -18.01 32.62 -1.49
C LYS A 229 -19.20 33.56 -1.55
N GLU A 230 -20.00 33.58 -0.49
CA GLU A 230 -21.11 34.52 -0.39
C GLU A 230 -20.55 35.93 -0.15
N SER A 231 -20.85 36.85 -1.07
CA SER A 231 -20.52 38.26 -0.89
C SER A 231 -21.31 38.81 0.30
N MET A 232 -20.61 39.30 1.32
CA MET A 232 -21.21 40.12 2.40
C MET A 232 -21.51 41.53 1.91
#